data_AF-A0AA38Z5V2-F1
#
_entry.id   AF-A0AA38Z5V2-F1
#
_cell.length_a   1.000
_cell.length_b   1.000
_cell.length_c   1.000
_cell.angle_alpha   90.00
_cell.angle_beta   90.00
_cell.angle_gamma   90.00
#
_symmetry.space_group_name_H-M   'P 1'
#
loop_
_entity.id
_entity.type
_entity.pdbx_description
1 polymer ?
#
loop_
_entity_poly.entity_id
_entity_poly.type
_entity_poly.pdbx_seq_one_letter_code
_entity_poly.pdbx_strand_id
1 'polypeptide(L)'
;MAQADDICPVSIWIWALQLKEKELCSNPYKFRLLRIFFFFSILLMFMYYNFYLIYSTSSCSGSKIFPTFIGFLKSKDPNDGTEQALLNELASFDDYIKENGPFINGKDISAVDLSLGPKLYHLEIALGHYKKWTVPDSLPFVKSYMKNIFSMESFVKTRGLPEDVIAGWRPKVMS
;
A
#
# COMPACT_ATOMS: atom_id res chain seq x y z
N MET A 1 -13.98 11.77 37.65
CA MET A 1 -14.33 10.35 37.87
C MET A 1 -14.14 9.65 36.54
N ALA A 2 -13.24 8.65 36.50
CA ALA A 2 -12.87 7.93 35.30
C ALA A 2 -14.05 7.09 34.78
N GLN A 3 -14.20 7.04 33.46
CA GLN A 3 -15.21 6.27 32.76
C GLN A 3 -14.65 4.87 32.46
N ALA A 4 -15.48 3.86 32.70
CA ALA A 4 -15.11 2.47 32.70
C ALA A 4 -15.15 1.85 31.28
N ASP A 5 -14.12 1.06 31.02
CA ASP A 5 -14.09 -0.18 30.24
C ASP A 5 -13.94 -0.11 28.71
N ASP A 6 -12.76 0.38 28.31
CA ASP A 6 -12.02 -0.05 27.12
C ASP A 6 -11.62 -1.54 27.25
N ILE A 7 -12.46 -2.44 26.75
CA ILE A 7 -12.04 -3.80 26.41
C ILE A 7 -11.83 -3.84 24.90
N CYS A 8 -10.55 -3.73 24.51
CA CYS A 8 -10.15 -3.84 23.12
C CYS A 8 -10.43 -5.27 22.60
N PRO A 9 -11.03 -5.44 21.41
CA PRO A 9 -11.32 -6.76 20.81
C PRO A 9 -10.08 -7.66 20.65
N VAL A 10 -8.88 -7.08 20.73
CA VAL A 10 -7.58 -7.77 20.67
C VAL A 10 -7.44 -8.84 21.78
N SER A 11 -8.08 -8.63 22.93
CA SER A 11 -7.99 -9.55 24.08
C SER A 11 -8.68 -10.91 23.87
N ILE A 12 -9.72 -10.96 23.02
CA ILE A 12 -10.45 -12.21 22.70
C ILE A 12 -9.63 -13.10 21.74
N TRP A 13 -8.83 -12.49 20.86
CA TRP A 13 -8.04 -13.22 19.85
C TRP A 13 -6.71 -13.77 20.37
N ILE A 14 -6.12 -13.15 21.40
CA ILE A 14 -4.93 -13.69 22.07
C ILE A 14 -5.25 -15.05 22.72
N TRP A 15 -6.44 -15.18 23.31
CA TRP A 15 -6.94 -16.47 23.83
C TRP A 15 -7.19 -17.51 22.72
N ALA A 16 -7.73 -17.10 21.57
CA ALA A 16 -7.95 -17.99 20.42
C ALA A 16 -6.64 -18.48 19.78
N LEU A 17 -5.58 -17.66 19.79
CA LEU A 17 -4.24 -18.06 19.34
C LEU A 17 -3.63 -19.11 20.28
N GLN A 18 -3.74 -18.93 21.59
CA GLN A 18 -3.24 -19.90 22.58
C GLN A 18 -4.05 -21.22 22.59
N LEU A 19 -5.33 -21.20 22.21
CA LEU A 19 -6.14 -22.41 22.03
C LEU A 19 -5.71 -23.23 20.81
N LYS A 20 -5.20 -22.60 19.74
CA LYS A 20 -4.75 -23.28 18.52
C LYS A 20 -3.35 -23.86 18.62
N GLU A 21 -2.52 -23.34 19.54
CA GLU A 21 -1.20 -23.86 19.88
C GLU A 21 -1.27 -25.25 20.54
N LYS A 22 -2.34 -25.53 21.30
CA LYS A 22 -2.52 -26.83 21.99
C LYS A 22 -2.83 -28.00 21.07
N GLU A 23 -3.36 -27.78 19.86
CA GLU A 23 -3.63 -28.87 18.90
C GLU A 23 -2.41 -29.27 18.04
N LEU A 24 -1.34 -28.46 18.03
CA LEU A 24 -0.21 -28.60 17.11
C LEU A 24 0.87 -29.62 17.53
N CYS A 25 0.80 -30.20 18.74
CA CYS A 25 1.80 -31.14 19.23
C CYS A 25 1.62 -32.60 18.78
N SER A 26 0.70 -32.92 17.85
CA SER A 26 0.27 -34.30 17.60
C SER A 26 0.71 -34.97 16.29
N ASN A 27 1.33 -34.26 15.31
CA ASN A 27 1.72 -34.92 14.05
C ASN A 27 2.89 -34.25 13.28
N PRO A 28 4.06 -34.93 13.14
CA PRO A 28 5.26 -34.35 12.53
C PRO A 28 5.25 -34.22 11.00
N TYR A 29 4.34 -34.87 10.27
CA TYR A 29 4.26 -34.77 8.80
C TYR A 29 3.45 -33.55 8.31
N LYS A 30 2.69 -32.91 9.21
CA LYS A 30 1.92 -31.70 8.91
C LYS A 30 2.81 -30.46 8.77
N PHE A 31 4.01 -30.47 9.36
CA PHE A 31 4.90 -29.30 9.49
C PHE A 31 5.47 -28.74 8.18
N ARG A 32 5.65 -29.56 7.13
CA ARG A 32 6.29 -29.10 5.88
C ARG A 32 5.33 -28.35 4.95
N LEU A 33 4.07 -28.77 4.85
CA LEU A 33 3.03 -27.98 4.18
C LEU A 33 2.56 -26.80 5.04
N LEU A 34 2.52 -26.96 6.37
CA LEU A 34 2.10 -25.88 7.27
C LEU A 34 3.01 -24.66 7.18
N ARG A 35 4.33 -24.82 6.99
CA ARG A 35 5.25 -23.68 6.81
C ARG A 35 4.92 -22.81 5.58
N ILE A 36 4.56 -23.42 4.45
CA ILE A 36 4.19 -22.68 3.24
C ILE A 36 2.82 -21.99 3.44
N PHE A 37 1.86 -22.71 4.03
CA PHE A 37 0.55 -22.14 4.39
C PHE A 37 0.66 -21.03 5.43
N PHE A 38 1.58 -21.13 6.39
CA PHE A 38 1.81 -20.12 7.43
C PHE A 38 2.50 -18.88 6.84
N PHE A 39 3.43 -19.05 5.90
CA PHE A 39 4.01 -17.92 5.17
C PHE A 39 2.97 -17.22 4.27
N PHE A 40 2.11 -17.97 3.58
CA PHE A 40 1.04 -17.41 2.77
C PHE A 40 -0.06 -16.76 3.63
N SER A 41 -0.40 -17.35 4.78
CA SER A 41 -1.38 -16.79 5.72
C SER A 41 -0.83 -15.60 6.49
N ILE A 42 0.46 -15.56 6.79
CA ILE A 42 1.12 -14.38 7.37
C ILE A 42 1.19 -13.28 6.33
N LEU A 43 1.50 -13.59 5.06
CA LEU A 43 1.49 -12.59 3.99
C LEU A 43 0.08 -12.05 3.74
N LEU A 44 -0.93 -12.92 3.71
CA LEU A 44 -2.35 -12.53 3.63
C LEU A 44 -2.81 -11.80 4.89
N MET A 45 -2.36 -12.18 6.09
CA MET A 45 -2.60 -11.42 7.32
C MET A 45 -1.87 -10.09 7.31
N PHE A 46 -0.67 -9.98 6.75
CA PHE A 46 0.04 -8.72 6.59
C PHE A 46 -0.71 -7.84 5.61
N MET A 47 -1.16 -8.39 4.48
CA MET A 47 -1.99 -7.66 3.52
C MET A 47 -3.35 -7.27 4.12
N TYR A 48 -3.96 -8.13 4.94
CA TYR A 48 -5.26 -7.88 5.59
C TYR A 48 -5.14 -6.93 6.79
N TYR A 49 -4.09 -7.01 7.61
CA TYR A 49 -3.78 -6.06 8.68
C TYR A 49 -3.34 -4.72 8.12
N ASN A 50 -2.54 -4.67 7.06
CA ASN A 50 -2.24 -3.41 6.38
C ASN A 50 -3.51 -2.86 5.74
N PHE A 51 -4.35 -3.68 5.10
CA PHE A 51 -5.65 -3.26 4.59
C PHE A 51 -6.56 -2.71 5.70
N TYR A 52 -6.61 -3.34 6.88
CA TYR A 52 -7.40 -2.90 8.03
C TYR A 52 -6.82 -1.67 8.75
N LEU A 53 -5.49 -1.57 8.89
CA LEU A 53 -4.79 -0.39 9.42
C LEU A 53 -4.96 0.82 8.49
N ILE A 54 -4.91 0.60 7.17
CA ILE A 54 -5.20 1.62 6.15
C ILE A 54 -6.68 2.03 6.19
N TYR A 55 -7.61 1.10 6.43
CA TYR A 55 -9.04 1.41 6.55
C TYR A 55 -9.36 2.17 7.86
N SER A 56 -8.59 1.94 8.93
CA SER A 56 -8.78 2.60 10.23
C SER A 56 -8.23 4.02 10.30
N THR A 57 -7.28 4.40 9.44
CA THR A 57 -6.71 5.76 9.42
C THR A 57 -7.22 6.53 8.20
N SER A 58 -8.51 6.88 8.25
CA SER A 58 -9.20 7.75 7.28
C SER A 58 -8.70 9.20 7.24
N SER A 59 -7.61 9.52 7.94
CA SER A 59 -6.95 10.83 8.00
C SER A 59 -5.55 10.87 7.37
N CYS A 60 -5.11 9.79 6.73
CA CYS A 60 -3.77 9.70 6.14
C CYS A 60 -3.71 10.34 4.73
N SER A 61 -2.88 11.38 4.59
CA SER A 61 -2.56 12.03 3.32
C SER A 61 -2.09 11.00 2.28
N GLY A 62 -2.72 10.97 1.10
CA GLY A 62 -2.39 10.07 0.01
C GLY A 62 -3.10 8.70 0.01
N SER A 63 -3.96 8.40 0.97
CA SER A 63 -4.71 7.14 1.04
C SER A 63 -5.59 6.88 -0.20
N LYS A 64 -6.11 7.93 -0.84
CA LYS A 64 -6.95 7.85 -2.04
C LYS A 64 -6.19 7.80 -3.36
N ILE A 65 -4.88 8.01 -3.38
CA ILE A 65 -4.06 7.99 -4.61
C ILE A 65 -4.17 6.63 -5.30
N PHE A 66 -4.08 5.52 -4.56
CA PHE A 66 -4.13 4.20 -5.16
C PHE A 66 -5.49 3.88 -5.78
N PRO A 67 -6.64 4.02 -5.10
CA PRO A 67 -7.93 3.76 -5.74
C PRO A 67 -8.22 4.68 -6.94
N THR A 68 -7.84 5.96 -6.91
CA THR A 68 -7.99 6.85 -8.08
C THR A 68 -7.07 6.44 -9.22
N PHE A 69 -5.83 6.01 -8.93
CA PHE A 69 -4.94 5.40 -9.91
C PHE A 69 -5.56 4.17 -10.59
N ILE A 70 -6.18 3.25 -9.83
CA ILE A 70 -6.85 2.08 -10.42
C ILE A 70 -8.00 2.51 -11.33
N GLY A 71 -8.80 3.49 -10.89
CA GLY A 71 -9.86 4.07 -11.70
C GLY A 71 -9.34 4.59 -13.04
N PHE A 72 -8.30 5.43 -13.00
CA PHE A 72 -7.71 6.01 -14.21
C PHE A 72 -7.02 4.97 -15.10
N LEU A 73 -6.32 4.01 -14.51
CA LEU A 73 -5.64 2.95 -15.26
C LEU A 73 -6.64 2.09 -16.05
N LYS A 74 -7.81 1.80 -15.47
CA LYS A 74 -8.85 0.97 -16.10
C LYS A 74 -9.78 1.75 -17.02
N SER A 75 -9.80 3.07 -16.91
CA SER A 75 -10.62 3.93 -17.76
C SER A 75 -10.28 3.73 -19.24
N LYS A 76 -11.31 3.63 -20.08
CA LYS A 76 -11.20 3.58 -21.55
C LYS A 76 -11.56 4.93 -22.19
N ASP A 77 -12.23 5.81 -21.45
CA ASP A 77 -12.69 7.11 -21.91
C ASP A 77 -11.81 8.22 -21.31
N PRO A 78 -11.06 8.99 -22.14
CA PRO A 78 -10.24 10.08 -21.63
C PRO A 78 -11.03 11.21 -20.95
N ASN A 79 -12.35 11.28 -21.14
CA ASN A 79 -13.20 12.36 -20.60
C ASN A 79 -14.03 11.94 -19.38
N ASP A 80 -13.81 10.76 -18.81
CA ASP A 80 -14.57 10.26 -17.65
C ASP A 80 -14.16 10.91 -16.31
N GLY A 81 -13.18 11.82 -16.33
CA GLY A 81 -12.70 12.57 -15.17
C GLY A 81 -11.80 11.77 -14.22
N THR A 82 -11.47 10.52 -14.53
CA THR A 82 -10.62 9.69 -13.66
C THR A 82 -9.19 10.20 -13.57
N GLU A 83 -8.65 10.77 -14.65
CA GLU A 83 -7.35 11.44 -14.63
C GLU A 83 -7.37 12.64 -13.69
N GLN A 84 -8.39 13.49 -13.79
CA GLN A 84 -8.53 14.68 -12.95
C GLN A 84 -8.69 14.30 -11.47
N ALA A 85 -9.41 13.22 -11.17
CA ALA A 85 -9.51 12.70 -9.81
C ALA A 85 -8.13 12.28 -9.25
N LEU A 86 -7.31 11.60 -10.06
CA LEU A 86 -5.94 11.26 -9.65
C LEU A 86 -5.08 12.52 -9.45
N LEU A 87 -5.16 13.49 -10.35
CA LEU A 87 -4.43 14.75 -10.25
C LEU A 87 -4.81 15.54 -8.99
N ASN A 88 -6.08 15.57 -8.62
CA ASN A 88 -6.54 16.26 -7.41
C ASN A 88 -5.97 15.62 -6.14
N GLU A 89 -5.94 14.28 -6.07
CA GLU A 89 -5.35 13.57 -4.93
C GLU A 89 -3.83 13.74 -4.87
N LEU A 90 -3.15 13.75 -6.03
CA LEU A 90 -1.71 14.02 -6.09
C LEU A 90 -1.38 15.47 -5.73
N ALA A 91 -2.21 16.44 -6.13
CA ALA A 91 -2.03 17.85 -5.78
C ALA A 91 -2.20 18.07 -4.27
N SER A 92 -3.24 17.49 -3.66
CA SER A 92 -3.43 17.54 -2.21
C SER A 92 -2.25 16.90 -1.46
N PHE A 93 -1.67 15.83 -2.01
CA PHE A 93 -0.49 15.20 -1.43
C PHE A 93 0.79 16.04 -1.64
N ASP A 94 0.94 16.70 -2.79
CA ASP A 94 2.05 17.63 -3.07
C ASP A 94 2.08 18.78 -2.06
N ASP A 95 0.94 19.43 -1.82
CA ASP A 95 0.78 20.48 -0.82
C ASP A 95 1.12 19.98 0.59
N TYR A 96 0.68 18.77 0.93
CA TYR A 96 1.01 18.17 2.22
C TYR A 96 2.52 17.94 2.39
N ILE A 97 3.21 17.40 1.38
CA ILE A 97 4.66 17.14 1.43
C ILE A 97 5.45 18.46 1.39
N LYS A 98 4.95 19.49 0.71
CA LYS A 98 5.55 20.82 0.75
C LYS A 98 5.61 21.39 2.17
N GLU A 99 4.56 21.21 2.95
CA GLU A 99 4.46 21.73 4.33
C GLU A 99 5.12 20.82 5.36
N ASN A 100 5.06 19.50 5.17
CA ASN A 100 5.40 18.50 6.19
C ASN A 100 6.56 17.58 5.80
N GLY A 101 7.11 17.71 4.59
CA GLY A 101 8.11 16.79 4.03
C GLY A 101 9.50 16.86 4.66
N PRO A 102 10.47 16.07 4.18
CA PRO A 102 10.46 15.35 2.89
C PRO A 102 9.73 14.00 2.85
N PHE A 103 9.34 13.43 3.99
CA PHE A 103 8.48 12.23 4.11
C PHE A 103 7.16 12.59 4.79
N ILE A 104 6.22 11.65 4.88
CA ILE A 104 4.89 11.91 5.45
C ILE A 104 5.00 12.38 6.92
N ASN A 105 5.98 11.86 7.67
CA ASN A 105 6.22 12.24 9.07
C ASN A 105 7.41 13.19 9.22
N GLY A 106 7.67 14.06 8.24
CA GLY A 106 8.81 14.98 8.29
C GLY A 106 10.10 14.35 7.81
N LYS A 107 11.10 14.37 8.70
CA LYS A 107 12.48 14.03 8.35
C LYS A 107 12.72 12.53 8.18
N ASP A 108 11.96 11.71 8.92
CA ASP A 108 12.20 10.27 9.02
C ASP A 108 11.11 9.49 8.29
N ILE A 109 11.52 8.36 7.70
CA ILE A 109 10.59 7.45 7.06
C ILE A 109 9.68 6.77 8.10
N SER A 110 8.40 6.66 7.77
CA SER A 110 7.40 6.02 8.61
C SER A 110 6.78 4.78 7.95
N ALA A 111 5.99 4.03 8.72
CA ALA A 111 5.21 2.91 8.18
C ALA A 111 4.25 3.33 7.06
N VAL A 112 3.79 4.60 7.07
CA VAL A 112 2.93 5.14 6.02
C VAL A 112 3.68 5.24 4.70
N ASP A 113 4.91 5.74 4.73
CA ASP A 113 5.77 5.84 3.54
C ASP A 113 6.07 4.46 2.95
N LEU A 114 6.35 3.47 3.82
CA LEU A 114 6.59 2.09 3.41
C LEU A 114 5.34 1.42 2.80
N SER A 115 4.14 1.86 3.18
CA SER A 115 2.87 1.43 2.60
C SER A 115 2.54 2.14 1.28
N LEU A 116 2.91 3.42 1.16
CA LEU A 116 2.62 4.24 -0.02
C LEU A 116 3.63 4.06 -1.15
N GLY A 117 4.92 3.89 -0.84
CA GLY A 117 6.00 3.73 -1.81
C GLY A 117 5.72 2.67 -2.88
N PRO A 118 5.38 1.42 -2.53
CA PRO A 118 5.04 0.39 -3.50
C PRO A 118 3.84 0.76 -4.39
N LYS A 119 2.84 1.47 -3.84
CA LYS A 119 1.66 1.92 -4.59
C LYS A 119 2.02 2.97 -5.63
N LEU A 120 2.87 3.94 -5.27
CA LEU A 120 3.36 4.96 -6.21
C LEU A 120 4.28 4.37 -7.28
N TYR A 121 5.05 3.33 -6.96
CA TYR A 121 5.87 2.63 -7.96
C TYR A 121 4.99 1.89 -8.98
N HIS A 122 3.93 1.22 -8.51
CA HIS A 122 2.94 0.61 -9.42
C HIS A 122 2.28 1.67 -10.31
N LEU A 123 1.96 2.85 -9.76
CA LEU A 123 1.41 3.97 -10.51
C LEU A 123 2.37 4.43 -11.62
N GLU A 124 3.63 4.70 -11.29
CA GLU A 124 4.64 5.17 -12.26
C GLU A 124 4.82 4.20 -13.43
N ILE A 125 5.03 2.91 -13.12
CA ILE A 125 5.29 1.89 -14.15
C ILE A 125 4.04 1.59 -14.97
N ALA A 126 2.88 1.42 -14.33
CA ALA A 126 1.66 1.02 -15.04
C ALA A 126 1.11 2.16 -15.90
N LEU A 127 1.01 3.39 -15.37
CA LEU A 127 0.52 4.53 -16.15
C LEU A 127 1.50 4.92 -17.26
N GLY A 128 2.81 4.84 -17.01
CA GLY A 128 3.82 5.07 -18.05
C GLY A 128 3.72 4.07 -19.20
N HIS A 129 3.43 2.79 -18.89
CA HIS A 129 3.29 1.76 -19.91
C HIS A 129 1.96 1.87 -20.69
N TYR A 130 0.83 1.84 -19.98
CA TYR A 130 -0.52 1.67 -20.56
C TYR A 130 -1.15 2.99 -21.03
N LYS A 131 -0.82 4.11 -20.39
CA LYS A 131 -1.44 5.43 -20.65
C LYS A 131 -0.46 6.46 -21.22
N LYS A 132 0.84 6.14 -21.29
CA LYS A 132 1.93 7.08 -21.62
C LYS A 132 1.92 8.32 -20.71
N TRP A 133 1.51 8.10 -19.46
CA TRP A 133 1.27 9.16 -18.49
C TRP A 133 2.36 9.15 -17.42
N THR A 134 2.77 10.33 -16.98
CA THR A 134 3.76 10.53 -15.92
C THR A 134 3.29 11.61 -14.97
N VAL A 135 3.73 11.58 -13.71
CA VAL A 135 3.42 12.64 -12.74
C VAL A 135 3.89 13.99 -13.30
N PRO A 136 2.98 14.98 -13.45
CA PRO A 136 3.30 16.29 -14.02
C PRO A 136 4.41 17.02 -13.28
N ASP A 137 5.21 17.81 -14.00
CA ASP A 137 6.25 18.66 -13.41
C ASP A 137 5.70 19.77 -12.49
N SER A 138 4.40 20.07 -12.59
CA SER A 138 3.69 20.98 -11.70
C SER A 138 3.54 20.45 -10.26
N LEU A 139 3.90 19.18 -10.01
CA LEU A 139 3.85 18.52 -8.70
C LEU A 139 5.26 18.14 -8.21
N PRO A 140 6.13 19.13 -7.94
CA PRO A 140 7.56 18.90 -7.71
C PRO A 140 7.84 18.16 -6.39
N PHE A 141 7.01 18.35 -5.36
CA PHE A 141 7.21 17.73 -4.04
C PHE A 141 6.87 16.24 -4.07
N VAL A 142 5.82 15.85 -4.80
CA VAL A 142 5.50 14.43 -5.07
C VAL A 142 6.62 13.78 -5.87
N LYS A 143 7.14 14.44 -6.92
CA LYS A 143 8.25 13.87 -7.70
C LYS A 143 9.50 13.70 -6.86
N SER A 144 9.82 14.67 -6.00
CA SER A 144 10.93 14.55 -5.05
C SER A 144 10.69 13.43 -4.04
N TYR A 145 9.47 13.30 -3.50
CA TYR A 145 9.10 12.24 -2.58
C TYR A 145 9.29 10.85 -3.21
N MET A 146 8.74 10.64 -4.42
CA MET A 146 8.90 9.39 -5.17
C MET A 146 10.36 9.08 -5.42
N LYS A 147 11.15 10.06 -5.87
CA LYS A 147 12.59 9.88 -6.09
C LYS A 147 13.33 9.49 -4.80
N ASN A 148 13.01 10.12 -3.67
CA ASN A 148 13.62 9.82 -2.38
C ASN A 148 13.31 8.37 -1.97
N ILE A 149 12.05 7.93 -2.06
CA ILE A 149 11.66 6.56 -1.72
C ILE A 149 12.26 5.54 -2.69
N PHE A 150 12.21 5.78 -4.00
CA PHE A 150 12.65 4.81 -5.01
C PHE A 150 14.17 4.66 -5.08
N SER A 151 14.92 5.63 -4.56
CA SER A 151 16.38 5.57 -4.46
C SER A 151 16.89 4.89 -3.18
N MET A 152 16.01 4.60 -2.21
CA MET A 152 16.41 3.88 -1.00
C MET A 152 16.92 2.49 -1.33
N GLU A 153 18.01 2.09 -0.71
CA GLU A 153 18.62 0.76 -0.91
C GLU A 153 17.62 -0.37 -0.62
N SER A 154 16.82 -0.24 0.45
CA SER A 154 15.77 -1.21 0.80
C SER A 154 14.72 -1.33 -0.29
N PHE A 155 14.29 -0.21 -0.88
CA PHE A 155 13.32 -0.19 -1.97
C PHE A 155 13.91 -0.79 -3.25
N VAL A 156 15.14 -0.40 -3.63
CA VAL A 156 15.83 -0.92 -4.81
C VAL A 156 16.00 -2.44 -4.73
N LYS A 157 16.31 -2.98 -3.55
CA LYS A 157 16.48 -4.43 -3.33
C LYS A 157 15.17 -5.23 -3.31
N THR A 158 14.03 -4.59 -3.11
CA THR A 158 12.74 -5.28 -2.88
C THR A 158 11.66 -4.95 -3.90
N ARG A 159 11.81 -3.88 -4.69
CA ARG A 159 10.86 -3.52 -5.75
C ARG A 159 10.80 -4.60 -6.82
N GLY A 160 9.59 -4.87 -7.32
CA GLY A 160 9.40 -5.76 -8.46
C GLY A 160 10.02 -5.18 -9.73
N LEU A 161 10.41 -6.07 -10.65
CA LEU A 161 10.88 -5.64 -11.95
C LEU A 161 9.74 -4.92 -12.71
N PRO A 162 10.02 -3.85 -13.47
CA PRO A 162 8.98 -3.13 -14.21
C PRO A 162 8.11 -4.05 -15.09
N GLU A 163 8.72 -5.04 -15.74
CA GLU A 163 8.05 -6.05 -16.57
C GLU A 163 7.06 -6.91 -15.77
N ASP A 164 7.37 -7.27 -14.53
CA ASP A 164 6.49 -8.04 -13.65
C ASP A 164 5.30 -7.20 -13.21
N VAL A 165 5.52 -5.91 -12.91
CA VAL A 165 4.45 -4.96 -12.59
C VAL A 165 3.50 -4.82 -13.78
N ILE A 166 4.05 -4.61 -14.99
CA ILE A 166 3.27 -4.51 -16.23
C ILE A 166 2.47 -5.79 -16.45
N ALA A 167 3.10 -6.97 -16.34
CA ALA A 167 2.45 -8.26 -16.52
C ALA A 167 1.34 -8.49 -15.49
N GLY A 168 1.55 -8.09 -14.23
CA GLY A 168 0.55 -8.19 -13.16
C GLY A 168 -0.68 -7.29 -13.37
N TRP A 169 -0.52 -6.14 -14.04
CA TRP A 169 -1.64 -5.26 -14.39
C TRP A 169 -2.36 -5.65 -15.68
N ARG A 170 -1.67 -6.31 -16.61
CA ARG A 170 -2.20 -6.70 -17.93
C ARG A 170 -3.63 -7.28 -17.91
N PRO A 171 -3.97 -8.30 -17.10
CA PRO A 171 -5.32 -8.87 -17.11
C PRO A 171 -6.39 -7.93 -16.55
N LYS A 172 -6.02 -6.89 -15.78
CA LYS A 172 -6.95 -5.93 -15.16
C LYS A 172 -7.26 -4.74 -16.06
N VAL A 173 -6.37 -4.44 -17.00
CA VAL A 173 -6.51 -3.33 -17.96
C VAL A 173 -7.19 -3.80 -19.25
N MET A 174 -6.88 -5.02 -19.71
CA MET A 174 -7.42 -5.56 -20.96
C MET A 174 -8.77 -6.28 -20.82
N SER A 175 -9.32 -6.36 -19.61
CA SER A 175 -10.69 -6.84 -19.35
C SER A 175 -11.72 -5.76 -19.72
#